data_AF-L1MMX2-F1
#
_entry.id   AF-L1MMX2-F1
#
_cell.length_a   1.000
_cell.length_b   1.000
_cell.length_c   1.000
_cell.angle_alpha   90.00
_cell.angle_beta   90.00
_cell.angle_gamma   90.00
#
_symmetry.space_group_name_H-M   'P 1'
#
loop_
_entity.id
_entity.type
_entity.pdbx_description
1 polymer ?
#
loop_
_entity_poly.entity_id
_entity_poly.type
_entity_poly.pdbx_seq_one_letter_code
_entity_poly.pdbx_strand_id
1 'polypeptide(L)'
;MATTRKIKTALVSVFHKDGLDTLLKALHNEGVQFLSTGGTHDFIVSLGLPCQQVEDLTSYPSILGGRVKTLHPKVFGGILGRRDLEDDREQMAHYEIPEIDLVIVDLYPFEATVASGASDADIIEKIDIGGISLIRAGAKNHKDVVIVSSKADYQPLLDIVKAQGAETTLEQRKQFATNAFATSSHYDTAIHAWFSKN
;
A
#
# COMPACT_ATOMS: atom_id res chain seq x y z
N MET A 1 13.22 -1.41 22.46
CA MET A 1 12.89 -1.31 21.01
C MET A 1 12.47 0.12 20.73
N ALA A 2 12.90 0.71 19.62
CA ALA A 2 12.57 2.09 19.29
C ALA A 2 11.03 2.26 19.18
N THR A 3 10.48 3.25 19.87
CA THR A 3 9.05 3.58 19.83
C THR A 3 8.65 4.27 18.53
N THR A 4 9.63 4.83 17.82
CA THR A 4 9.47 5.51 16.55
C THR A 4 10.17 4.78 15.40
N ARG A 5 9.66 4.95 14.19
CA ARG A 5 10.24 4.42 12.94
C ARG A 5 10.21 5.51 11.88
N LYS A 6 11.36 5.70 11.22
CA LYS A 6 11.49 6.58 10.06
C LYS A 6 10.98 5.86 8.81
N ILE A 7 10.19 6.56 8.00
CA ILE A 7 9.78 6.15 6.67
C ILE A 7 10.92 6.51 5.71
N LYS A 8 11.50 5.52 5.04
CA LYS A 8 12.55 5.70 4.02
C LYS A 8 12.04 5.31 2.64
N THR A 9 11.22 4.26 2.57
CA THR A 9 10.68 3.73 1.32
C THR A 9 9.16 3.59 1.42
N ALA A 10 8.46 4.12 0.42
CA ALA A 10 7.01 4.04 0.30
C ALA A 10 6.58 3.31 -0.98
N LEU A 11 5.81 2.23 -0.83
CA LEU A 11 5.10 1.58 -1.92
C LEU A 11 3.76 2.25 -2.13
N VAL A 12 3.51 2.80 -3.31
CA VAL A 12 2.29 3.53 -3.66
C VAL A 12 1.58 2.81 -4.80
N SER A 13 0.37 2.32 -4.57
CA SER A 13 -0.45 1.63 -5.58
C SER A 13 -1.91 2.02 -5.39
N VAL A 14 -2.33 3.09 -6.05
CA VAL A 14 -3.68 3.66 -5.86
C VAL A 14 -4.44 3.85 -7.17
N PHE A 15 -5.74 3.57 -7.11
CA PHE A 15 -6.73 3.98 -8.06
C PHE A 15 -6.99 5.50 -7.96
N HIS A 16 -7.40 6.01 -6.78
CA HIS A 16 -7.71 7.43 -6.59
C HIS A 16 -6.47 8.25 -6.22
N LYS A 17 -6.21 9.31 -7.00
CA LYS A 17 -5.01 10.16 -6.87
C LYS A 17 -5.31 11.54 -6.28
N ASP A 18 -6.59 11.86 -6.05
CA ASP A 18 -7.01 13.15 -5.50
C ASP A 18 -6.41 13.36 -4.10
N GLY A 19 -5.72 14.48 -3.90
CA GLY A 19 -5.04 14.84 -2.65
C GLY A 19 -3.74 14.09 -2.36
N LEU A 20 -3.35 13.12 -3.21
CA LEU A 20 -2.12 12.35 -3.01
C LEU A 20 -0.86 13.18 -3.29
N ASP A 21 -0.92 14.14 -4.21
CA ASP A 21 0.23 14.92 -4.65
C ASP A 21 0.90 15.70 -3.49
N THR A 22 0.09 16.28 -2.60
CA THR A 22 0.57 17.06 -1.46
C THR A 22 1.29 16.16 -0.45
N LEU A 23 0.76 14.95 -0.21
CA LEU A 23 1.39 13.96 0.64
C LEU A 23 2.71 13.45 0.05
N LEU A 24 2.74 13.12 -1.24
CA LEU A 24 3.95 12.64 -1.91
C LEU A 24 5.06 13.70 -1.90
N LYS A 25 4.73 14.97 -2.17
CA LYS A 25 5.72 16.06 -2.09
C LYS A 25 6.27 16.23 -0.67
N ALA A 26 5.43 16.15 0.35
CA ALA A 26 5.87 16.23 1.74
C ALA A 26 6.80 15.07 2.12
N LEU A 27 6.44 13.82 1.76
CA LEU A 27 7.29 12.65 1.97
C LEU A 27 8.62 12.76 1.21
N HIS A 28 8.59 13.24 -0.04
CA HIS A 28 9.81 13.41 -0.83
C HIS A 28 10.78 14.42 -0.21
N ASN A 29 10.26 15.53 0.31
CA ASN A 29 11.07 16.55 1.00
C ASN A 29 11.80 15.99 2.23
N GLU A 30 11.25 14.95 2.86
CA GLU A 30 11.85 14.22 3.98
C GLU A 30 12.82 13.10 3.54
N GLY A 31 13.03 12.96 2.23
CA GLY A 31 13.93 11.98 1.63
C GLY A 31 13.32 10.59 1.40
N VAL A 32 11.99 10.47 1.42
CA VAL A 32 11.31 9.19 1.15
C VAL A 32 11.43 8.83 -0.34
N GLN A 33 11.81 7.59 -0.61
CA GLN A 33 11.88 6.98 -1.93
C GLN A 33 10.55 6.30 -2.28
N PHE A 34 10.13 6.40 -3.54
CA PHE A 34 8.86 5.81 -4.00
C PHE A 34 9.06 4.58 -4.88
N LEU A 35 8.32 3.54 -4.55
CA LEU A 35 8.09 2.35 -5.38
C LEU A 35 6.65 2.38 -5.89
N SER A 36 6.42 2.16 -7.18
CA SER A 36 5.06 2.13 -7.73
C SER A 36 4.95 1.30 -9.01
N THR A 37 3.76 1.15 -9.56
CA THR A 37 3.47 0.38 -10.79
C THR A 37 2.37 1.07 -11.59
N GLY A 38 2.41 0.89 -12.92
CA GLY A 38 1.40 1.37 -13.86
C GLY A 38 1.06 2.86 -13.70
N GLY A 39 -0.22 3.21 -13.81
CA GLY A 39 -0.64 4.61 -13.78
C GLY A 39 -0.41 5.36 -12.46
N THR A 40 -0.07 4.67 -11.37
CA THR A 40 0.38 5.35 -10.13
C THR A 40 1.83 5.80 -10.25
N HIS A 41 2.70 5.01 -10.91
CA HIS A 41 4.08 5.39 -11.22
C HIS A 41 4.09 6.61 -12.13
N ASP A 42 3.34 6.57 -13.23
CA ASP A 42 3.24 7.69 -14.19
C ASP A 42 2.79 8.99 -13.50
N PHE A 43 1.82 8.89 -12.60
CA PHE A 43 1.35 10.02 -11.81
C PHE A 43 2.47 10.61 -10.94
N ILE A 44 3.19 9.80 -10.18
CA ILE A 44 4.30 10.27 -9.32
C ILE A 44 5.37 10.97 -10.17
N VAL A 45 5.75 10.37 -11.31
CA VAL A 45 6.75 10.94 -12.23
C VAL A 45 6.26 12.26 -12.84
N SER A 46 4.97 12.36 -13.18
CA SER A 46 4.37 13.61 -13.71
C SER A 46 4.43 14.78 -12.71
N LEU A 47 4.55 14.49 -11.41
CA LEU A 47 4.75 15.49 -10.36
C LEU A 47 6.22 15.95 -10.26
N GLY A 48 7.11 15.40 -11.08
CA GLY A 48 8.56 15.63 -11.04
C GLY A 48 9.28 14.84 -9.93
N LEU A 49 8.63 13.83 -9.35
CA LEU A 49 9.19 13.05 -8.25
C LEU A 49 9.86 11.76 -8.78
N PRO A 50 11.05 11.38 -8.29
CA PRO A 50 11.67 10.12 -8.65
C PRO A 50 10.85 8.94 -8.12
N CYS A 51 10.58 7.96 -8.97
CA CYS A 51 9.85 6.75 -8.60
C CYS A 51 10.42 5.54 -9.34
N GLN A 52 10.76 4.49 -8.59
CA GLN A 52 11.20 3.21 -9.13
C GLN A 52 9.98 2.33 -9.42
N GLN A 53 10.05 1.56 -10.51
CA GLN A 53 9.01 0.59 -10.85
C GLN A 53 9.13 -0.67 -10.00
N VAL A 54 7.99 -1.20 -9.55
CA VAL A 54 7.94 -2.46 -8.78
C VAL A 54 8.42 -3.63 -9.65
N GLU A 55 8.19 -3.57 -10.96
CA GLU A 55 8.63 -4.55 -11.95
C GLU A 55 10.16 -4.71 -11.97
N ASP A 56 10.91 -3.62 -11.73
CA ASP A 56 12.37 -3.65 -11.63
C ASP A 56 12.83 -4.41 -10.38
N LEU A 57 12.03 -4.40 -9.32
CA LEU A 57 12.31 -5.12 -8.08
C LEU A 57 12.02 -6.61 -8.23
N THR A 58 10.88 -6.96 -8.83
CA THR A 58 10.39 -8.35 -8.86
C THR A 58 11.02 -9.17 -9.99
N SER A 59 11.60 -8.54 -11.01
CA SER A 59 12.09 -9.20 -12.23
C SER A 59 11.00 -9.99 -12.99
N TYR A 60 9.72 -9.74 -12.66
CA TYR A 60 8.56 -10.32 -13.34
C TYR A 60 7.77 -9.21 -14.05
N PRO A 61 7.42 -9.39 -15.33
CA PRO A 61 6.55 -8.45 -16.03
C PRO A 61 5.12 -8.53 -15.47
N SER A 62 4.33 -7.50 -15.71
CA SER A 62 2.87 -7.55 -15.47
C SER A 62 2.23 -8.59 -16.38
N ILE A 63 1.73 -9.68 -15.81
CA ILE A 63 1.08 -10.80 -16.52
C ILE A 63 -0.39 -10.95 -16.11
N LEU A 64 -1.16 -11.74 -16.87
CA LEU A 64 -2.57 -12.06 -16.59
C LEU A 64 -3.46 -10.81 -16.43
N GLY A 65 -3.26 -9.81 -17.30
CA GLY A 65 -4.02 -8.56 -17.24
C GLY A 65 -3.75 -7.71 -15.99
N GLY A 66 -2.60 -7.91 -15.33
CA GLY A 66 -2.21 -7.16 -14.12
C GLY A 66 -2.73 -7.76 -12.80
N ARG A 67 -3.36 -8.94 -12.83
CA ARG A 67 -3.90 -9.62 -11.64
C ARG A 67 -2.86 -9.98 -10.57
N VAL A 68 -1.60 -10.15 -10.96
CA VAL A 68 -0.52 -10.62 -10.07
C VAL A 68 0.69 -9.66 -9.99
N LYS A 69 0.47 -8.36 -10.26
CA LYS A 69 1.54 -7.35 -10.34
C LYS A 69 2.38 -7.18 -9.06
N THR A 70 1.75 -7.28 -7.88
CA THR A 70 2.41 -7.02 -6.58
C THR A 70 2.56 -8.26 -5.71
N LEU A 71 1.99 -9.40 -6.12
CA LEU A 71 1.99 -10.67 -5.38
C LEU A 71 3.34 -11.39 -5.48
N HIS A 72 4.39 -10.75 -4.96
CA HIS A 72 5.77 -11.22 -5.08
C HIS A 72 6.51 -11.20 -3.73
N PRO A 73 7.36 -12.21 -3.42
CA PRO A 73 8.11 -12.27 -2.17
C PRO A 73 8.99 -11.05 -1.89
N LYS A 74 9.58 -10.42 -2.92
CA LYS A 74 10.35 -9.18 -2.71
C LYS A 74 9.50 -7.98 -2.23
N VAL A 75 8.23 -7.93 -2.63
CA VAL A 75 7.31 -6.89 -2.16
C VAL A 75 6.80 -7.23 -0.75
N PHE A 76 6.24 -8.43 -0.58
CA PHE A 76 5.66 -8.84 0.70
C PHE A 76 6.70 -9.09 1.78
N GLY A 77 7.90 -9.56 1.45
CA GLY A 77 9.03 -9.68 2.36
C GLY A 77 9.52 -8.33 2.83
N GLY A 78 9.52 -7.31 1.96
CA GLY A 78 9.86 -5.94 2.34
C GLY A 78 8.87 -5.31 3.32
N ILE A 79 7.60 -5.71 3.22
CA ILE A 79 6.52 -5.27 4.12
C ILE A 79 6.49 -6.09 5.42
N LEU A 80 6.64 -7.42 5.34
CA LEU A 80 6.39 -8.36 6.44
C LEU A 80 7.65 -8.76 7.23
N GLY A 81 8.84 -8.46 6.72
CA GLY A 81 10.09 -8.74 7.41
C GLY A 81 10.14 -8.05 8.78
N ARG A 82 10.40 -8.83 9.83
CA ARG A 82 10.48 -8.31 11.20
C ARG A 82 11.89 -7.79 11.44
N ARG A 83 12.01 -6.47 11.57
CA ARG A 83 13.31 -5.79 11.60
C ARG A 83 14.10 -6.01 12.88
N ASP A 84 13.44 -6.51 13.93
CA ASP A 84 14.06 -6.82 15.21
C ASP A 84 14.40 -8.32 15.36
N LEU A 85 14.15 -9.16 14.34
CA LEU A 85 14.49 -10.58 14.36
C LEU A 85 15.67 -10.84 13.41
N GLU A 86 16.76 -11.39 13.94
CA GLU A 86 18.00 -11.61 13.18
C GLU A 86 17.78 -12.51 11.95
N ASP A 87 17.09 -13.63 12.13
CA ASP A 87 16.79 -14.57 11.04
C ASP A 87 16.08 -13.90 9.86
N ASP A 88 15.08 -13.04 10.14
CA ASP A 88 14.37 -12.31 9.08
C ASP A 88 15.32 -11.31 8.38
N ARG A 89 16.19 -10.61 9.12
CA ARG A 89 17.17 -9.67 8.55
C ARG A 89 18.18 -10.36 7.65
N GLU A 90 18.70 -11.51 8.09
CA GLU A 90 19.64 -12.33 7.30
C GLU A 90 18.99 -12.83 6.01
N GLN A 91 17.75 -13.32 6.08
CA GLN A 91 16.99 -13.75 4.90
C GLN A 91 16.72 -12.58 3.95
N MET A 92 16.29 -11.42 4.46
CA MET A 92 16.05 -10.24 3.64
C MET A 92 17.33 -9.79 2.92
N ALA A 93 18.48 -9.79 3.62
CA ALA A 93 19.76 -9.47 3.00
C ALA A 93 20.16 -10.51 1.95
N HIS A 94 20.03 -11.80 2.25
CA HIS A 94 20.40 -12.90 1.34
C HIS A 94 19.59 -12.88 0.04
N TYR A 95 18.29 -12.59 0.12
CA TYR A 95 17.39 -12.56 -1.03
C TYR A 95 17.21 -11.15 -1.63
N GLU A 96 18.03 -10.19 -1.21
CA GLU A 96 18.02 -8.80 -1.69
C GLU A 96 16.62 -8.16 -1.60
N ILE A 97 15.95 -8.37 -0.48
CA ILE A 97 14.60 -7.88 -0.19
C ILE A 97 14.73 -6.50 0.48
N PRO A 98 14.31 -5.40 -0.17
CA PRO A 98 14.37 -4.08 0.42
C PRO A 98 13.30 -3.91 1.50
N GLU A 99 13.59 -3.13 2.54
CA GLU A 99 12.56 -2.71 3.50
C GLU A 99 11.54 -1.77 2.84
N ILE A 100 10.26 -1.95 3.17
CA ILE A 100 9.18 -1.04 2.85
C ILE A 100 8.60 -0.52 4.16
N ASP A 101 8.59 0.80 4.35
CA ASP A 101 8.17 1.46 5.60
C ASP A 101 6.75 1.99 5.54
N LEU A 102 6.29 2.34 4.35
CA LEU A 102 4.97 2.90 4.09
C LEU A 102 4.35 2.19 2.91
N VAL A 103 3.09 1.78 3.06
CA VAL A 103 2.27 1.27 1.98
C VAL A 103 1.08 2.21 1.84
N ILE A 104 0.93 2.83 0.66
CA ILE A 104 -0.24 3.63 0.29
C ILE A 104 -0.99 2.87 -0.79
N VAL A 105 -2.19 2.41 -0.46
CA VAL A 105 -3.01 1.60 -1.35
C VAL A 105 -4.48 1.89 -1.11
N ASP A 106 -5.26 1.93 -2.18
CA ASP A 106 -6.70 1.88 -2.11
C ASP A 106 -7.22 0.78 -3.05
N LEU A 107 -8.48 0.39 -2.84
CA LEU A 107 -9.11 -0.68 -3.59
C LEU A 107 -9.94 -0.11 -4.74
N TYR A 108 -10.16 -0.93 -5.77
CA TYR A 108 -11.15 -0.60 -6.79
C TYR A 108 -12.53 -0.36 -6.14
N PRO A 109 -13.33 0.58 -6.67
CA PRO A 109 -14.63 0.92 -6.11
C PRO A 109 -15.67 -0.16 -6.45
N PHE A 110 -15.59 -1.31 -5.78
CA PHE A 110 -16.43 -2.50 -6.02
C PHE A 110 -17.91 -2.16 -5.87
N GLU A 111 -18.31 -1.55 -4.74
CA GLU A 111 -19.71 -1.17 -4.50
C GLU A 111 -20.25 -0.19 -5.54
N ALA A 112 -19.43 0.77 -6.00
CA ALA A 112 -19.83 1.69 -7.06
C ALA A 112 -20.00 0.96 -8.41
N THR A 113 -19.16 -0.05 -8.68
CA THR A 113 -19.27 -0.89 -9.88
C THR A 113 -20.58 -1.68 -9.86
N VAL A 114 -20.93 -2.30 -8.72
CA VAL A 114 -22.22 -2.99 -8.53
C VAL A 114 -23.38 -2.01 -8.72
N ALA A 115 -23.33 -0.83 -8.09
CA ALA A 115 -24.38 0.18 -8.18
C ALA A 115 -24.56 0.76 -9.60
N SER A 116 -23.53 0.69 -10.45
CA SER A 116 -23.61 1.15 -11.84
C SER A 116 -24.42 0.23 -12.76
N GLY A 117 -24.77 -0.98 -12.30
CA GLY A 117 -25.45 -1.98 -13.12
C GLY A 117 -24.51 -2.68 -14.11
N ALA A 118 -23.21 -2.73 -13.81
CA ALA A 118 -22.22 -3.46 -14.62
C ALA A 118 -22.55 -4.96 -14.69
N SER A 119 -22.02 -5.65 -15.70
CA SER A 119 -22.22 -7.09 -15.83
C SER A 119 -21.51 -7.87 -14.71
N ASP A 120 -21.97 -9.09 -14.41
CA ASP A 120 -21.32 -9.94 -13.41
C ASP A 120 -19.83 -10.16 -13.72
N ALA A 121 -19.48 -10.31 -14.99
CA ALA A 121 -18.09 -10.43 -15.43
C ALA A 121 -17.28 -9.18 -15.06
N ASP A 122 -17.82 -7.98 -15.33
CA ASP A 122 -17.16 -6.72 -15.00
C ASP A 122 -17.02 -6.52 -13.49
N ILE A 123 -18.03 -6.91 -12.70
CA ILE A 123 -18.01 -6.85 -11.24
C ILE A 123 -16.92 -7.79 -10.69
N ILE A 124 -16.83 -9.02 -11.20
CA ILE A 124 -15.79 -9.99 -10.81
C ILE A 124 -14.40 -9.47 -11.14
N GLU A 125 -14.19 -8.82 -12.28
CA GLU A 125 -12.90 -8.19 -12.63
C GLU A 125 -12.51 -7.03 -11.70
N LYS A 126 -13.44 -6.46 -10.94
CA LYS A 126 -13.17 -5.40 -9.94
C LYS A 126 -12.88 -5.92 -8.54
N ILE A 127 -12.88 -7.24 -8.33
CA ILE A 127 -12.42 -7.84 -7.08
C ILE A 127 -10.88 -7.76 -7.01
N ASP A 128 -10.37 -6.94 -6.10
CA ASP A 128 -8.95 -6.67 -5.97
C ASP A 128 -8.27 -7.68 -5.04
N ILE A 129 -7.37 -8.49 -5.60
CA ILE A 129 -6.56 -9.45 -4.84
C ILE A 129 -5.24 -8.83 -4.34
N GLY A 130 -4.61 -7.98 -5.16
CA GLY A 130 -3.32 -7.39 -4.85
C GLY A 130 -3.45 -6.32 -3.76
N GLY A 131 -4.40 -5.39 -3.94
CA GLY A 131 -4.66 -4.30 -3.02
C GLY A 131 -5.03 -4.78 -1.62
N ILE A 132 -5.98 -5.73 -1.53
CA ILE A 132 -6.40 -6.28 -0.22
C ILE A 132 -5.25 -7.00 0.49
N SER A 133 -4.40 -7.70 -0.27
CA SER A 133 -3.22 -8.37 0.28
C SER A 133 -2.21 -7.38 0.85
N LEU A 134 -1.94 -6.28 0.13
CA LEU A 134 -1.06 -5.20 0.59
C LEU A 134 -1.59 -4.51 1.86
N ILE A 135 -2.89 -4.20 1.90
CA ILE A 135 -3.56 -3.63 3.09
C ILE A 135 -3.32 -4.52 4.31
N ARG A 136 -3.61 -5.81 4.20
CA ARG A 136 -3.48 -6.76 5.31
C ARG A 136 -2.03 -6.96 5.72
N ALA A 137 -1.09 -6.99 4.77
CA ALA A 137 0.33 -7.13 5.06
C ALA A 137 0.89 -5.93 5.83
N GLY A 138 0.61 -4.70 5.37
CA GLY A 138 1.02 -3.48 6.05
C GLY A 138 0.42 -3.36 7.45
N ALA A 139 -0.88 -3.65 7.59
CA ALA A 139 -1.56 -3.63 8.88
C ALA A 139 -1.03 -4.69 9.86
N LYS A 140 -0.74 -5.90 9.38
CA LYS A 140 -0.15 -6.97 10.20
C LYS A 140 1.19 -6.54 10.77
N ASN A 141 2.07 -5.93 9.97
CA ASN A 141 3.40 -5.51 10.39
C ASN A 141 3.47 -4.05 10.86
N HIS A 142 2.40 -3.52 11.45
CA HIS A 142 2.33 -2.14 11.94
C HIS A 142 3.40 -1.77 12.99
N LYS A 143 4.08 -2.77 13.56
CA LYS A 143 5.26 -2.52 14.40
C LYS A 143 6.32 -1.73 13.65
N ASP A 144 6.49 -2.00 12.36
CA ASP A 144 7.53 -1.42 11.52
C ASP A 144 6.99 -0.65 10.29
N VAL A 145 5.73 -0.90 9.89
CA VAL A 145 5.14 -0.37 8.65
C VAL A 145 3.93 0.53 8.92
N VAL A 146 3.81 1.64 8.18
CA VAL A 146 2.61 2.46 8.10
C VAL A 146 1.75 1.99 6.92
N ILE A 147 0.46 1.79 7.13
CA ILE A 147 -0.49 1.44 6.06
C ILE A 147 -1.54 2.53 5.88
N VAL A 148 -1.60 3.12 4.69
CA VAL A 148 -2.64 4.05 4.28
C VAL A 148 -3.55 3.27 3.32
N SER A 149 -4.72 2.87 3.81
CA SER A 149 -5.67 1.99 3.11
C SER A 149 -6.79 2.73 2.38
N SER A 150 -6.85 4.05 2.52
CA SER A 150 -7.91 4.87 1.93
C SER A 150 -7.45 6.32 1.72
N LYS A 151 -8.13 7.04 0.83
CA LYS A 151 -7.92 8.49 0.66
C LYS A 151 -8.17 9.31 1.93
N ALA A 152 -9.02 8.81 2.83
CA ALA A 152 -9.32 9.50 4.09
C ALA A 152 -8.10 9.53 5.03
N ASP A 153 -7.14 8.62 4.82
CA ASP A 153 -5.93 8.49 5.60
C ASP A 153 -4.77 9.37 5.05
N TYR A 154 -4.95 10.04 3.90
CA TYR A 154 -3.92 10.92 3.31
C TYR A 154 -3.65 12.14 4.18
N GLN A 155 -4.71 12.85 4.60
CA GLN A 155 -4.57 14.05 5.43
C GLN A 155 -3.99 13.73 6.81
N PRO A 156 -4.47 12.71 7.55
CA PRO A 156 -3.84 12.28 8.80
C PRO A 156 -2.33 11.99 8.68
N LEU A 157 -1.90 11.30 7.62
CA LEU A 157 -0.46 11.05 7.43
C LEU A 157 0.30 12.33 7.08
N LEU A 158 -0.27 13.19 6.24
CA LEU A 158 0.33 14.47 5.88
C LEU A 158 0.54 15.36 7.12
N ASP A 159 -0.42 15.38 8.05
CA ASP A 159 -0.32 16.16 9.28
C ASP A 159 0.81 15.65 10.18
N ILE A 160 0.99 14.32 10.28
CA ILE A 160 2.12 13.71 10.98
C ILE A 160 3.44 14.13 10.32
N VAL A 161 3.54 13.99 8.98
CA VAL A 161 4.77 14.34 8.25
C VAL A 161 5.13 15.81 8.43
N LYS A 162 4.15 16.72 8.41
CA LYS A 162 4.38 18.15 8.65
C LYS A 162 4.79 18.47 10.08
N ALA A 163 4.26 17.74 11.07
CA ALA A 163 4.50 18.02 12.48
C ALA A 163 5.85 17.48 12.97
N GLN A 164 6.27 16.31 12.49
CA GLN A 164 7.41 15.57 13.04
C GLN A 164 8.32 14.93 11.98
N GLY A 165 8.17 15.30 10.71
CA GLY A 165 8.91 14.70 9.60
C GLY A 165 8.42 13.31 9.25
N ALA A 166 9.12 12.61 8.37
CA ALA A 166 8.78 11.25 7.93
C ALA A 166 9.07 10.18 9.01
N GLU A 167 8.59 10.39 10.23
CA GLU A 167 8.75 9.50 11.38
C GLU A 167 7.40 9.26 12.06
N THR A 168 7.11 8.03 12.46
CA THR A 168 5.86 7.65 13.12
C THR A 168 6.10 6.95 14.45
N THR A 169 5.18 7.14 15.39
CA THR A 169 5.12 6.36 16.63
C THR A 169 4.41 5.03 16.41
N LEU A 170 4.63 4.06 17.31
CA LEU A 170 3.89 2.79 17.29
C LEU A 170 2.37 2.99 17.38
N GLU A 171 1.92 3.97 18.18
CA GLU A 171 0.50 4.26 18.34
C GLU A 171 -0.13 4.78 17.04
N GLN A 172 0.54 5.71 16.35
CA GLN A 172 0.11 6.20 15.03
C GLN A 172 0.00 5.03 14.04
N ARG A 173 1.02 4.17 13.96
CA ARG A 173 0.99 2.98 13.07
C ARG A 173 -0.14 2.02 13.42
N LYS A 174 -0.41 1.81 14.71
CA LYS A 174 -1.53 0.98 15.17
C LYS A 174 -2.88 1.57 14.77
N GLN A 175 -3.05 2.89 14.80
CA GLN A 175 -4.27 3.56 14.33
C GLN A 175 -4.48 3.31 12.82
N PHE A 176 -3.45 3.53 12.01
CA PHE A 176 -3.49 3.23 10.57
C PHE A 176 -3.82 1.76 10.29
N ALA A 177 -3.23 0.82 11.04
CA ALA A 177 -3.55 -0.60 10.92
C ALA A 177 -4.99 -0.93 11.31
N THR A 178 -5.55 -0.22 12.29
CA THR A 178 -6.96 -0.36 12.69
C THR A 178 -7.88 0.08 11.55
N ASN A 179 -7.61 1.23 10.94
CA ASN A 179 -8.36 1.72 9.77
C ASN A 179 -8.24 0.73 8.59
N ALA A 180 -7.04 0.21 8.34
CA ALA A 180 -6.78 -0.76 7.28
C ALA A 180 -7.58 -2.05 7.43
N PHE A 181 -7.66 -2.62 8.64
CA PHE A 181 -8.49 -3.81 8.85
C PHE A 181 -9.99 -3.49 8.74
N ALA A 182 -10.44 -2.30 9.16
CA ALA A 182 -11.82 -1.86 8.94
C ALA A 182 -12.14 -1.77 7.43
N THR A 183 -11.26 -1.18 6.63
CA THR A 183 -11.38 -1.13 5.16
C THR A 183 -11.46 -2.52 4.55
N SER A 184 -10.57 -3.44 4.95
CA SER A 184 -10.59 -4.82 4.41
C SER A 184 -11.85 -5.59 4.79
N SER A 185 -12.32 -5.44 6.02
CA SER A 185 -13.54 -6.09 6.52
C SER A 185 -14.78 -5.60 5.77
N HIS A 186 -14.89 -4.28 5.56
CA HIS A 186 -15.96 -3.67 4.79
C HIS A 186 -15.97 -4.17 3.33
N TYR A 187 -14.79 -4.20 2.70
CA TYR A 187 -14.65 -4.66 1.32
C TYR A 187 -15.11 -6.12 1.12
N ASP A 188 -14.63 -7.04 1.96
CA ASP A 188 -15.02 -8.45 1.90
C ASP A 188 -16.52 -8.64 2.22
N THR A 189 -17.09 -7.83 3.12
CA THR A 189 -18.53 -7.82 3.41
C THR A 189 -19.35 -7.43 2.18
N ALA A 190 -18.91 -6.41 1.44
CA ALA A 190 -19.58 -5.98 0.21
C ALA A 190 -19.53 -7.06 -0.89
N ILE A 191 -18.39 -7.73 -1.07
CA ILE A 191 -18.25 -8.86 -2.00
C ILE A 191 -19.18 -10.01 -1.60
N HIS A 192 -19.16 -10.41 -0.32
CA HIS A 192 -20.04 -11.45 0.19
C HIS A 192 -21.52 -11.11 -0.03
N ALA A 193 -21.92 -9.87 0.25
CA ALA A 193 -23.31 -9.44 0.08
C ALA A 193 -23.75 -9.47 -1.39
N TRP A 194 -22.85 -9.22 -2.35
CA TRP A 194 -23.14 -9.36 -3.77
C TRP A 194 -23.33 -10.83 -4.17
N PHE A 195 -22.38 -11.71 -3.81
CA PHE A 195 -22.49 -13.14 -4.11
C PHE A 195 -23.68 -13.82 -3.43
N SER A 196 -24.11 -13.37 -2.26
CA SER A 196 -25.24 -13.96 -1.53
C SER A 196 -26.61 -13.57 -2.07
N LYS A 197 -26.69 -12.51 -2.90
CA LYS A 197 -27.94 -12.05 -3.52
C LYS A 197 -28.15 -12.63 -4.92
N ASN A 198 -27.06 -13.08 -5.55
CA ASN A 198 -27.04 -13.76 -6.85
C ASN A 198 -27.11 -15.28 -6.66
#